data_AF-A0A920ADJ1-F1
#
_entry.id   AF-A0A920ADJ1-F1
#
_cell.length_a   1.000
_cell.length_b   1.000
_cell.length_c   1.000
_cell.angle_alpha   90.00
_cell.angle_beta   90.00
_cell.angle_gamma   90.00
#
_symmetry.space_group_name_H-M   'P 1'
#
loop_
_entity.id
_entity.type
_entity.pdbx_description
1 polymer ?
#
loop_
_entity_poly.entity_id
_entity_poly.type
_entity_poly.pdbx_seq_one_letter_code
_entity_poly.pdbx_strand_id
1 'polypeptide(L)'
;MERYGDDGFKRLISEGYNCTNTHFNYIPTYTGPGHASIYTGATPSTHGIISNYWYDRELEEYVYCVSDADMNTVGADNESGKMSPAKMLTTTFGDELRLFSMNRSKVISIGLKDRSAVLPGGHMANFAFWLDSETGDFVSSSYYGLRLPKWAQKFNKKDLCEAYLSEKWELLLLQKRMMKV
;
A
#
# COMPACT_ATOMS: atom_id res chain seq x y z
N MET A 1 8.17 14.57 -22.20
CA MET A 1 8.89 13.27 -22.20
C MET A 1 10.41 13.42 -22.06
N GLU A 2 11.06 14.49 -22.54
CA GLU A 2 12.54 14.62 -22.55
C GLU A 2 13.26 14.40 -21.21
N ARG A 3 12.64 14.71 -20.07
CA ARG A 3 13.26 14.53 -18.73
C ARG A 3 13.08 13.14 -18.12
N TYR A 4 12.38 12.23 -18.79
CA TYR A 4 12.17 10.86 -18.31
C TYR A 4 13.15 9.91 -19.00
N GLY A 5 13.66 8.92 -18.26
CA GLY A 5 14.39 7.80 -18.84
C GLY A 5 13.48 6.89 -19.66
N ASP A 6 14.06 6.11 -20.57
CA ASP A 6 13.29 5.30 -21.52
C ASP A 6 12.58 4.12 -20.86
N ASP A 7 13.12 3.58 -19.77
CA ASP A 7 12.59 2.37 -19.08
C ASP A 7 11.52 2.63 -18.01
N GLY A 8 11.04 3.86 -17.86
CA GLY A 8 10.06 4.25 -16.83
C GLY A 8 8.69 4.61 -17.40
N PHE A 9 8.18 5.80 -17.05
CA PHE A 9 6.91 6.31 -17.57
C PHE A 9 6.86 6.39 -19.10
N LYS A 10 8.00 6.61 -19.77
CA LYS A 10 8.07 6.60 -21.23
C LYS A 10 7.61 5.27 -21.79
N ARG A 11 8.23 4.17 -21.34
CA ARG A 11 7.88 2.81 -21.70
C ARG A 11 6.40 2.49 -21.48
N LEU A 12 5.86 2.84 -20.30
CA LEU A 12 4.45 2.60 -19.99
C LEU A 12 3.50 3.29 -20.98
N ILE A 13 3.84 4.51 -21.41
CA ILE A 13 3.03 5.29 -22.34
C ILE A 13 3.23 4.83 -23.80
N SER A 14 4.45 4.48 -24.20
CA SER A 14 4.77 4.15 -25.59
C SER A 14 4.47 2.70 -25.96
N GLU A 15 4.57 1.77 -25.01
CA GLU A 15 4.39 0.33 -25.22
C GLU A 15 3.11 -0.22 -24.58
N GLY A 16 2.42 0.59 -23.76
CA GLY A 16 1.19 0.21 -23.06
C GLY A 16 -0.07 0.86 -23.63
N TYR A 17 -1.14 0.78 -22.84
CA TYR A 17 -2.36 1.53 -23.07
C TYR A 17 -2.45 2.70 -22.08
N ASN A 18 -2.63 3.92 -22.60
CA ASN A 18 -2.70 5.13 -21.80
C ASN A 18 -4.14 5.68 -21.76
N CYS A 19 -4.85 5.39 -20.69
CA CYS A 19 -6.21 5.88 -20.45
C CYS A 19 -6.19 7.28 -19.79
N THR A 20 -6.11 8.34 -20.60
CA THR A 20 -5.95 9.72 -20.13
C THR A 20 -7.22 10.37 -19.57
N ASN A 21 -8.38 9.76 -19.75
CA ASN A 21 -9.67 10.26 -19.28
C ASN A 21 -10.27 9.34 -18.21
N THR A 22 -9.56 9.18 -17.09
CA THR A 22 -9.95 8.30 -15.97
C THR A 22 -10.24 9.14 -14.72
N HIS A 23 -11.42 8.99 -14.12
CA HIS A 23 -11.88 9.79 -12.98
C HIS A 23 -12.39 8.91 -11.84
N PHE A 24 -12.20 9.36 -10.60
CA PHE A 24 -12.91 8.79 -9.45
C PHE A 24 -14.40 9.13 -9.55
N ASN A 25 -15.26 8.13 -9.43
CA ASN A 25 -16.71 8.26 -9.46
C ASN A 25 -17.32 8.36 -8.04
N TYR A 26 -16.52 8.73 -7.05
CA TYR A 26 -16.91 8.86 -5.65
C TYR A 26 -16.16 10.00 -4.96
N ILE A 27 -16.65 10.35 -3.77
CA ILE A 27 -16.05 11.30 -2.83
C ILE A 27 -16.03 10.62 -1.45
N PRO A 28 -15.01 10.84 -0.60
CA PRO A 28 -13.79 11.62 -0.80
C PRO A 28 -12.67 10.87 -1.53
N THR A 29 -11.82 11.61 -2.27
CA THR A 29 -10.63 11.07 -2.97
C THR A 29 -9.45 10.92 -2.01
N TYR A 30 -9.64 10.13 -0.95
CA TYR A 30 -8.61 9.79 0.03
C TYR A 30 -7.89 8.49 -0.29
N THR A 31 -6.74 8.28 0.35
CA THR A 31 -5.85 7.13 0.13
C THR A 31 -6.57 5.79 0.33
N GLY A 32 -7.23 5.57 1.47
CA GLY A 32 -7.93 4.33 1.78
C GLY A 32 -9.00 3.98 0.74
N PRO A 33 -10.01 4.85 0.53
CA PRO A 33 -11.01 4.69 -0.52
C PRO A 33 -10.38 4.41 -1.90
N GLY A 34 -9.37 5.20 -2.29
CA GLY A 34 -8.57 5.02 -3.51
C GLY A 34 -8.06 3.60 -3.72
N HIS A 35 -7.32 3.08 -2.74
CA HIS A 35 -6.72 1.75 -2.84
C HIS A 35 -7.79 0.65 -2.84
N ALA A 36 -8.82 0.75 -2.00
CA ALA A 36 -9.90 -0.22 -2.02
C ALA A 36 -10.62 -0.22 -3.38
N SER A 37 -10.97 0.94 -3.94
CA SER A 37 -11.73 1.00 -5.19
C SER A 37 -10.96 0.45 -6.40
N ILE A 38 -9.65 0.73 -6.51
CA ILE A 38 -8.83 0.22 -7.62
C ILE A 38 -8.80 -1.31 -7.66
N TYR A 39 -8.70 -1.96 -6.49
CA TYR A 39 -8.48 -3.40 -6.42
C TYR A 39 -9.76 -4.23 -6.26
N THR A 40 -10.87 -3.60 -5.84
CA THR A 40 -12.19 -4.25 -5.73
C THR A 40 -13.06 -4.00 -6.96
N GLY A 41 -12.78 -2.95 -7.75
CA GLY A 41 -13.68 -2.49 -8.81
C GLY A 41 -14.99 -1.90 -8.28
N ALA A 42 -15.09 -1.65 -6.98
CA ALA A 42 -16.28 -1.15 -6.29
C ALA A 42 -16.04 0.25 -5.72
N THR A 43 -17.11 0.95 -5.34
CA THR A 43 -17.04 2.27 -4.70
C THR A 43 -17.09 2.17 -3.17
N PRO A 44 -16.79 3.26 -2.44
CA PRO A 44 -16.86 3.29 -0.98
C PRO A 44 -18.19 2.86 -0.37
N SER A 45 -19.31 3.14 -1.04
CA SER A 45 -20.64 2.68 -0.64
C SER A 45 -20.80 1.16 -0.66
N THR A 46 -19.93 0.44 -1.37
CA THR A 46 -20.00 -1.01 -1.54
C THR A 46 -18.89 -1.71 -0.75
N HIS A 47 -17.64 -1.26 -0.87
CA HIS A 47 -16.50 -1.88 -0.17
C HIS A 47 -16.33 -1.42 1.29
N GLY A 48 -17.10 -0.44 1.77
CA GLY A 48 -17.15 0.00 3.17
C GLY A 48 -16.03 0.97 3.59
N ILE A 49 -14.90 1.00 2.90
CA ILE A 49 -13.81 1.97 3.17
C ILE A 49 -14.17 3.38 2.67
N ILE A 50 -14.83 4.17 3.52
CA ILE A 50 -15.34 5.52 3.17
C ILE A 50 -14.35 6.67 3.38
N SER A 51 -13.29 6.46 4.15
CA SER A 51 -12.26 7.45 4.45
C SER A 51 -10.99 6.77 4.97
N ASN A 52 -9.91 7.52 5.23
CA ASN A 52 -8.80 7.01 6.02
C ASN A 52 -9.20 6.81 7.49
N TYR A 53 -10.04 7.71 8.00
CA TYR A 53 -10.61 7.66 9.35
C TYR A 53 -12.08 8.06 9.26
N TRP A 54 -12.93 7.42 10.06
CA TRP A 54 -14.33 7.81 10.20
C TRP A 54 -14.79 7.61 11.64
N TYR A 55 -15.86 8.28 12.02
CA TYR A 55 -16.49 8.08 13.32
C TYR A 55 -17.39 6.85 13.27
N ASP A 56 -17.10 5.87 14.11
CA ASP A 56 -17.94 4.70 14.34
C ASP A 56 -18.92 5.01 15.47
N ARG A 57 -20.22 4.88 15.19
CA ARG A 57 -21.28 5.24 16.16
C ARG A 57 -21.50 4.17 17.21
N GLU A 58 -21.19 2.92 16.92
CA GLU A 58 -21.36 1.82 17.87
C GLU A 58 -20.21 1.80 18.89
N LEU A 59 -19.01 2.14 18.43
CA LEU A 59 -17.81 2.27 19.29
C LEU A 59 -17.66 3.66 19.92
N GLU A 60 -18.44 4.64 19.45
CA GLU A 60 -18.37 6.05 19.84
C GLU A 60 -17.00 6.72 19.65
N GLU A 61 -16.19 6.25 18.69
CA GLU A 61 -14.81 6.73 18.46
C GLU A 61 -14.46 6.89 16.98
N TYR A 62 -13.33 7.55 16.70
CA TYR A 62 -12.77 7.58 15.35
C TYR A 62 -11.92 6.33 15.10
N VAL A 63 -12.33 5.55 14.12
CA VAL A 63 -11.61 4.34 13.70
C VAL A 63 -10.75 4.62 12.47
N TYR A 64 -9.60 3.94 12.41
CA TYR A 64 -8.71 3.97 11.26
C TYR A 64 -9.08 2.86 10.26
N CYS A 65 -8.93 3.14 8.97
CA CYS A 65 -9.47 2.30 7.89
C CYS A 65 -8.97 0.86 7.86
N VAL A 66 -7.80 0.60 8.42
CA VAL A 66 -7.20 -0.74 8.50
C VAL A 66 -6.78 -1.12 9.91
N SER A 67 -7.12 -0.33 10.94
CA SER A 67 -6.76 -0.72 12.31
C SER A 67 -7.50 -1.97 12.74
N ASP A 68 -6.81 -2.84 13.46
CA ASP A 68 -7.35 -4.07 14.01
C ASP A 68 -6.60 -4.41 15.31
N ALA A 69 -7.28 -4.22 16.44
CA ALA A 69 -6.70 -4.40 17.76
C ALA A 69 -6.43 -5.88 18.10
N ASP A 70 -7.06 -6.82 17.38
CA ASP A 70 -6.86 -8.26 17.58
C ASP A 70 -5.59 -8.77 16.89
N MET A 71 -4.98 -7.93 16.05
CA MET A 71 -3.73 -8.25 15.36
C MET A 71 -2.51 -7.78 16.15
N ASN A 72 -1.36 -8.36 15.84
CA ASN A 72 -0.07 -8.02 16.43
C ASN A 72 0.95 -7.74 15.33
N THR A 73 1.95 -6.93 15.66
CA THR A 73 3.04 -6.62 14.75
C THR A 73 3.94 -7.81 14.49
N VAL A 74 4.30 -7.98 13.21
CA VAL A 74 5.19 -9.02 12.74
C VAL A 74 6.37 -8.37 12.04
N GLY A 75 7.54 -8.44 12.66
CA GLY A 75 8.77 -7.83 12.14
C GLY A 75 9.37 -6.72 13.02
N ALA A 76 8.61 -6.22 13.99
CA ALA A 76 9.04 -5.22 14.98
C ALA A 76 8.32 -5.45 16.32
N ASP A 77 8.84 -4.83 17.39
CA ASP A 77 8.26 -4.87 18.75
C ASP A 77 7.56 -3.55 19.07
N ASN A 78 6.48 -3.27 18.35
CA ASN A 78 5.63 -2.08 18.51
C ASN A 78 4.21 -2.36 18.01
N GLU A 79 3.38 -1.33 17.85
CA GLU A 79 1.96 -1.46 17.48
C GLU A 79 1.66 -1.12 16.01
N SER A 80 2.67 -0.91 15.17
CA SER A 80 2.49 -0.52 13.77
C SER A 80 1.82 -1.59 12.91
N GLY A 81 1.86 -2.84 13.38
CA GLY A 81 1.32 -4.02 12.75
C GLY A 81 -0.09 -4.41 13.19
N LYS A 82 -0.76 -3.63 14.05
CA LYS A 82 -2.17 -3.82 14.46
C LYS A 82 -3.15 -3.46 13.32
N MET A 83 -2.98 -4.12 12.18
CA MET A 83 -3.65 -3.78 10.92
C MET A 83 -4.22 -5.01 10.22
N SER A 84 -5.40 -4.89 9.61
CA SER A 84 -6.03 -5.95 8.82
C SER A 84 -7.05 -5.39 7.82
N PRO A 85 -7.50 -6.19 6.82
CA PRO A 85 -8.57 -5.79 5.92
C PRO A 85 -9.98 -5.98 6.51
N ALA A 86 -10.14 -6.25 7.81
CA ALA A 86 -11.43 -6.65 8.43
C ALA A 86 -12.58 -5.64 8.23
N LYS A 87 -12.27 -4.37 7.98
CA LYS A 87 -13.27 -3.31 7.71
C LYS A 87 -13.70 -3.24 6.24
N MET A 88 -13.07 -4.00 5.35
CA MET A 88 -13.41 -4.06 3.93
C MET A 88 -14.49 -5.12 3.68
N LEU A 89 -15.59 -4.74 3.04
CA LEU A 89 -16.75 -5.63 2.89
C LEU A 89 -16.73 -6.50 1.63
N THR A 90 -15.79 -6.23 0.72
CA THR A 90 -15.73 -6.84 -0.62
C THR A 90 -14.38 -7.49 -0.87
N THR A 91 -14.36 -8.46 -1.77
CA THR A 91 -13.13 -9.09 -2.24
C THR A 91 -12.34 -8.19 -3.21
N THR A 92 -11.03 -8.36 -3.24
CA THR A 92 -10.16 -7.77 -4.26
C THR A 92 -9.96 -8.71 -5.45
N PHE A 93 -9.41 -8.21 -6.56
CA PHE A 93 -8.91 -9.05 -7.64
C PHE A 93 -7.91 -10.12 -7.14
N GLY A 94 -7.09 -9.78 -6.13
CA GLY A 94 -6.17 -10.73 -5.51
C GLY A 94 -6.90 -11.86 -4.77
N ASP A 95 -7.97 -11.52 -4.04
CA ASP A 95 -8.83 -12.50 -3.37
C ASP A 95 -9.46 -13.45 -4.38
N GLU A 96 -10.05 -12.92 -5.46
CA GLU A 96 -10.65 -13.72 -6.53
C GLU A 96 -9.63 -14.62 -7.23
N LEU A 97 -8.40 -14.13 -7.45
CA LEU A 97 -7.31 -14.93 -8.01
C LEU A 97 -6.91 -16.08 -7.07
N ARG A 98 -6.90 -15.85 -5.75
CA ARG A 98 -6.61 -16.88 -4.74
C ARG A 98 -7.72 -17.92 -4.69
N LEU A 99 -8.98 -17.50 -4.69
CA LEU A 99 -10.15 -18.39 -4.75
C LEU A 99 -10.15 -19.26 -6.01
N PHE A 100 -10.04 -18.64 -7.19
CA PHE A 100 -10.04 -19.33 -8.47
C PHE A 100 -8.92 -20.37 -8.58
N SER A 101 -7.74 -20.05 -8.07
CA SER A 101 -6.58 -20.93 -8.14
C SER A 101 -6.52 -21.97 -7.02
N MET A 102 -7.56 -22.09 -6.18
CA MET A 102 -7.55 -22.93 -4.97
C MET A 102 -6.31 -22.65 -4.10
N ASN A 103 -6.06 -21.37 -3.81
CA ASN A 103 -4.94 -20.89 -3.01
C ASN A 103 -3.54 -21.22 -3.58
N ARG A 104 -3.41 -21.54 -4.87
CA ARG A 104 -2.10 -21.76 -5.53
C ARG A 104 -1.44 -20.47 -6.02
N SER A 105 -2.22 -19.44 -6.33
CA SER A 105 -1.67 -18.13 -6.71
C SER A 105 -0.93 -17.47 -5.56
N LYS A 106 0.02 -16.60 -5.89
CA LYS A 106 0.77 -15.79 -4.93
C LYS A 106 0.33 -14.34 -5.05
N VAL A 107 -0.24 -13.80 -3.98
CA VAL A 107 -0.64 -12.40 -3.86
C VAL A 107 0.20 -11.77 -2.75
N ILE A 108 1.07 -10.83 -3.12
CA ILE A 108 1.93 -10.08 -2.20
C ILE A 108 1.66 -8.60 -2.46
N SER A 109 1.31 -7.87 -1.41
CA SER A 109 1.09 -6.42 -1.48
C SER A 109 2.17 -5.69 -0.69
N ILE A 110 2.76 -4.65 -1.28
CA ILE A 110 3.84 -3.88 -0.67
C ILE A 110 3.54 -2.41 -0.88
N GLY A 111 3.49 -1.64 0.20
CA GLY A 111 3.32 -0.19 0.14
C GLY A 111 4.13 0.47 1.24
N LEU A 112 4.35 1.79 1.17
CA LEU A 112 5.01 2.50 2.27
C LEU A 112 4.07 2.73 3.46
N LYS A 113 2.76 2.71 3.23
CA LYS A 113 1.72 2.89 4.25
C LYS A 113 0.95 1.58 4.41
N ASP A 114 0.63 1.22 5.64
CA ASP A 114 -0.29 0.12 5.99
C ASP A 114 -1.51 0.00 5.07
N ARG A 115 -2.35 1.05 4.94
CA ARG A 115 -3.57 1.06 4.10
C ARG A 115 -3.29 0.95 2.61
N SER A 116 -2.08 1.32 2.17
CA SER A 116 -1.65 1.14 0.77
C SER A 116 -1.17 -0.29 0.48
N ALA A 117 -0.94 -1.10 1.51
CA ALA A 117 -0.59 -2.51 1.39
C ALA A 117 -1.79 -3.42 1.69
N VAL A 118 -2.47 -3.17 2.80
CA VAL A 118 -3.59 -4.00 3.30
C VAL A 118 -4.78 -3.99 2.33
N LEU A 119 -5.26 -2.81 1.91
CA LEU A 119 -6.47 -2.72 1.08
C LEU A 119 -6.27 -3.31 -0.34
N PRO A 120 -5.13 -3.10 -1.03
CA PRO A 120 -4.85 -3.81 -2.28
C PRO A 120 -4.66 -5.32 -2.12
N GLY A 121 -4.09 -5.75 -0.99
CA GLY A 121 -3.83 -7.15 -0.70
C GLY A 121 -5.11 -7.96 -0.53
N GLY A 122 -6.15 -7.33 0.04
CA GLY A 122 -7.41 -8.01 0.31
C GLY A 122 -7.31 -9.02 1.45
N HIS A 123 -8.36 -9.81 1.57
CA HIS A 123 -8.55 -10.76 2.65
C HIS A 123 -7.62 -11.98 2.55
N MET A 124 -7.17 -12.33 1.35
CA MET A 124 -6.52 -13.59 1.03
C MET A 124 -5.08 -13.44 0.52
N ALA A 125 -4.49 -12.24 0.62
CA ALA A 125 -3.08 -12.04 0.35
C ALA A 125 -2.22 -13.03 1.13
N ASN A 126 -1.15 -13.54 0.50
CA ASN A 126 -0.15 -14.32 1.21
C ASN A 126 0.55 -13.46 2.26
N PHE A 127 0.87 -12.21 1.91
CA PHE A 127 1.38 -11.20 2.84
C PHE A 127 1.10 -9.79 2.30
N ALA A 128 0.86 -8.84 3.22
CA ALA A 128 0.96 -7.42 2.96
C ALA A 128 2.10 -6.82 3.82
N PHE A 129 2.93 -5.97 3.22
CA PHE A 129 4.07 -5.33 3.90
C PHE A 129 3.98 -3.82 3.83
N TRP A 130 4.31 -3.16 4.93
CA TRP A 130 4.47 -1.70 4.99
C TRP A 130 5.71 -1.29 5.76
N LEU A 131 6.18 -0.08 5.49
CA LEU A 131 7.35 0.45 6.15
C LEU A 131 6.96 0.92 7.56
N ASP A 132 7.63 0.37 8.56
CA ASP A 132 7.56 0.84 9.94
C ASP A 132 8.48 2.05 10.11
N SER A 133 7.94 3.17 10.54
CA SER A 133 8.68 4.43 10.64
C SER A 133 9.65 4.49 11.82
N GLU A 134 9.46 3.64 12.84
CA GLU A 134 10.32 3.63 14.04
C GLU A 134 11.61 2.84 13.78
N THR A 135 11.48 1.72 13.08
CA THR A 135 12.58 0.79 12.80
C THR A 135 13.20 1.00 11.41
N GLY A 136 12.45 1.58 10.46
CA GLY A 136 12.88 1.66 9.06
C GLY A 136 12.76 0.33 8.30
N ASP A 137 12.14 -0.67 8.92
CA ASP A 137 11.97 -2.02 8.37
C ASP A 137 10.60 -2.21 7.73
N PHE A 138 10.51 -3.14 6.76
CA PHE A 138 9.20 -3.62 6.34
C PHE A 138 8.63 -4.60 7.36
N VAL A 139 7.45 -4.26 7.88
CA VAL A 139 6.69 -5.06 8.84
C VAL A 139 5.40 -5.60 8.19
N SER A 140 4.72 -6.47 8.92
CA SER A 140 3.42 -7.00 8.59
C SER A 140 2.56 -7.17 9.85
N SER A 141 1.41 -7.81 9.69
CA SER A 141 0.43 -8.12 10.74
C SER A 141 0.31 -9.63 10.93
N SER A 142 -0.02 -10.05 12.15
CA SER A 142 -0.36 -11.44 12.47
C SER A 142 -1.55 -11.97 11.66
N TYR A 143 -2.35 -11.09 11.03
CA TYR A 143 -3.38 -11.46 10.06
C TYR A 143 -2.81 -12.32 8.91
N TYR A 144 -1.62 -12.00 8.42
CA TYR A 144 -1.01 -12.66 7.26
C TYR A 144 -0.09 -13.84 7.65
N GLY A 145 0.46 -13.80 8.86
CA GLY A 145 1.28 -14.88 9.40
C GLY A 145 2.13 -14.43 10.58
N LEU A 146 2.57 -15.39 11.40
CA LEU A 146 3.26 -15.11 12.67
C LEU A 146 4.73 -14.69 12.52
N ARG A 147 5.31 -14.78 11.32
CA ARG A 147 6.71 -14.45 11.04
C ARG A 147 6.87 -13.94 9.62
N LEU A 148 7.74 -12.94 9.43
CA LEU A 148 8.10 -12.46 8.10
C LEU A 148 8.75 -13.60 7.26
N PRO A 149 8.48 -13.69 5.95
CA PRO A 149 9.20 -14.59 5.06
C PRO A 149 10.71 -14.33 5.05
N LYS A 150 11.51 -15.37 4.78
CA LYS A 150 12.99 -15.27 4.77
C LYS A 150 13.52 -14.17 3.85
N TRP A 151 12.87 -13.94 2.70
CA TRP A 151 13.30 -12.90 1.77
C TRP A 151 13.06 -11.49 2.33
N ALA A 152 11.99 -11.27 3.07
CA ALA A 152 11.67 -9.99 3.70
C ALA A 152 12.64 -9.72 4.86
N GLN A 153 12.91 -10.74 5.70
CA GLN A 153 13.96 -10.65 6.72
C GLN A 153 15.33 -10.33 6.12
N LYS A 154 15.69 -10.93 4.97
CA LYS A 154 16.94 -10.63 4.27
C LYS A 154 16.96 -9.22 3.67
N PHE A 155 15.80 -8.70 3.27
CA PHE A 155 15.67 -7.35 2.75
C PHE A 155 15.89 -6.31 3.86
N ASN A 156 15.20 -6.47 5.00
CA ASN A 156 15.33 -5.59 6.17
C ASN A 156 16.77 -5.49 6.66
N LYS A 157 17.48 -6.64 6.75
CA LYS A 157 18.92 -6.71 7.11
C LYS A 157 19.89 -5.95 6.21
N LYS A 158 19.42 -5.33 5.12
CA LYS A 158 20.25 -4.45 4.29
C LYS A 158 20.28 -3.01 4.82
N ASP A 159 19.43 -2.67 5.78
CA ASP A 159 19.35 -1.34 6.41
C ASP A 159 19.27 -0.20 5.38
N LEU A 160 18.50 -0.44 4.31
CA LEU A 160 18.45 0.48 3.17
C LEU A 160 17.83 1.83 3.53
N CYS A 161 16.91 1.88 4.49
CA CYS A 161 16.34 3.14 4.96
C CYS A 161 17.43 4.06 5.51
N GLU A 162 18.28 3.56 6.41
CA GLU A 162 19.40 4.32 6.97
C GLU A 162 20.41 4.69 5.88
N ALA A 163 20.76 3.75 5.01
CA ALA A 163 21.67 4.01 3.90
C ALA A 163 21.16 5.15 3.00
N TYR A 164 19.88 5.15 2.62
CA TYR A 164 19.31 6.22 1.80
C TYR A 164 19.16 7.55 2.54
N LEU A 165 18.91 7.54 3.85
CA LEU A 165 18.81 8.75 4.66
C LEU A 165 20.16 9.41 4.93
N SER A 166 21.25 8.64 4.91
CA SER A 166 22.62 9.18 5.01
C SER A 166 23.07 9.96 3.78
N GLU A 167 22.40 9.76 2.64
CA GLU A 167 22.69 10.47 1.40
C GLU A 167 22.08 11.87 1.40
N LYS A 168 22.75 12.80 0.72
CA LYS A 168 22.21 14.15 0.55
C LYS A 168 21.12 14.15 -0.51
N TRP A 169 19.95 14.70 -0.17
CA TRP A 169 18.89 14.90 -1.16
C TRP A 169 19.24 16.07 -2.10
N GLU A 170 19.64 15.75 -3.31
CA GLU A 170 19.90 16.72 -4.39
C GLU A 170 18.96 16.52 -5.58
N LEU A 171 18.80 17.56 -6.40
CA LEU A 171 18.05 17.44 -7.65
C LEU A 171 18.79 16.49 -8.59
N LEU A 172 18.08 15.47 -9.10
CA LEU A 172 18.63 14.53 -10.08
C LEU A 172 19.16 15.24 -11.35
N LEU A 173 18.51 16.34 -11.74
CA LEU A 173 18.93 17.18 -12.86
C LEU A 173 19.46 18.50 -12.35
N LEU A 174 20.55 18.98 -12.96
CA LEU A 174 21.08 20.31 -12.68
C LEU A 174 20.02 21.38 -12.95
N GLN A 175 19.85 22.30 -12.00
CA GLN A 175 19.00 23.47 -12.19
C GLN A 175 19.65 24.35 -13.27
N LYS A 176 19.06 24.40 -14.48
CA LYS A 176 19.51 25.36 -15.50
C LYS A 176 19.40 26.75 -14.89
N ARG A 177 20.53 27.46 -14.76
CA ARG A 177 20.54 28.88 -14.38
C ARG A 177 19.61 29.60 -15.34
N MET A 178 18.49 30.14 -14.84
CA MET A 178 17.77 31.17 -15.58
C MET A 178 18.76 32.32 -15.74
N MET A 179 19.24 32.54 -16.97
CA MET A 179 19.91 33.80 -17.28
C MET A 179 18.90 34.89 -16.93
N LYS A 180 19.18 35.67 -15.90
CA LYS A 180 18.49 36.93 -15.67
C LYS A 180 18.68 37.73 -16.96
N VAL A 181 17.57 37.97 -17.65
CA VAL A 181 17.47 39.01 -18.68
C VAL A 181 17.63 40.35 -17.98
#